data_AF-A0A0C4FD64-F1
#
_entry.id   AF-A0A0C4FD64-F1
#
_cell.length_a   1.000
_cell.length_b   1.000
_cell.length_c   1.000
_cell.angle_alpha   90.00
_cell.angle_beta   90.00
_cell.angle_gamma   90.00
#
_symmetry.space_group_name_H-M   'P 1'
#
loop_
_entity.id
_entity.type
_entity.pdbx_description
1 polymer ?
#
loop_
_entity_poly.entity_id
_entity_poly.type
_entity_poly.pdbx_seq_one_letter_code
_entity_poly.pdbx_strand_id
1 'polypeptide(L)'
;MADPAAAAPVARMVKIKPQDRALKFTGSRVEAFLRQYELAANLDGASDEDKVLQIPSFLGSEDIQDAVWDMSGYTSKSWTTLKEQMIKRWGQVDVVRYTVADLQSLKDAWIAKGGITTLEDYRLFKSIFNVILSYLIRYQHLSSEDLSVDYFFLRSRPGFNSASSRT
;
A
#
# COMPACT_ATOMS: atom_id res chain seq x y z
N MET A 1 50.09 -12.13 32.55
CA MET A 1 48.94 -12.95 32.13
C MET A 1 47.81 -11.97 31.85
N ALA A 2 47.47 -11.72 30.58
CA ALA A 2 46.41 -10.80 30.21
C ALA A 2 45.10 -11.58 30.09
N ASP A 3 44.02 -11.07 30.68
CA ASP A 3 42.68 -11.64 30.57
C ASP A 3 42.18 -11.65 29.11
N PRO A 4 41.44 -12.69 28.67
CA PRO A 4 40.85 -12.70 27.36
C PRO A 4 39.68 -11.71 27.31
N ALA A 5 39.71 -10.81 26.33
CA ALA A 5 38.62 -9.89 26.05
C ALA A 5 37.31 -10.67 25.86
N ALA A 6 36.31 -10.34 26.68
CA ALA A 6 34.97 -10.89 26.58
C ALA A 6 34.42 -10.64 25.17
N ALA A 7 34.19 -11.72 24.42
CA ALA A 7 33.53 -11.67 23.13
C ALA A 7 32.15 -11.04 23.31
N ALA A 8 31.86 -9.98 22.53
CA ALA A 8 30.57 -9.33 22.52
C ALA A 8 29.45 -10.36 22.22
N PRO A 9 28.27 -10.23 22.85
CA PRO A 9 27.18 -11.17 22.63
C PRO A 9 26.79 -11.16 21.15
N VAL A 10 26.82 -12.34 20.51
CA VAL A 10 26.33 -12.52 19.15
C VAL A 10 24.85 -12.15 19.15
N ALA A 11 24.51 -11.00 18.58
CA ALA A 11 23.13 -10.56 18.43
C ALA A 11 22.35 -11.66 17.70
N ARG A 12 21.33 -12.20 18.37
CA ARG A 12 20.52 -13.28 17.79
C ARG A 12 19.63 -12.68 16.71
N MET A 13 19.71 -13.21 15.50
CA MET A 13 18.84 -12.85 14.38
C MET A 13 17.36 -12.97 14.79
N VAL A 14 16.60 -11.89 14.59
CA VAL A 14 15.19 -11.82 14.97
C VAL A 14 14.34 -12.39 13.84
N LYS A 15 13.64 -13.51 14.10
CA LYS A 15 12.78 -14.14 13.08
C LYS A 15 11.54 -13.29 12.79
N ILE A 16 11.39 -12.85 11.54
CA ILE A 16 10.25 -12.05 11.07
C ILE A 16 9.04 -12.95 10.85
N LYS A 17 7.90 -12.57 11.43
CA LYS A 17 6.63 -13.28 11.37
C LYS A 17 5.57 -12.32 10.82
N PRO A 18 5.16 -12.49 9.55
CA PRO A 18 4.14 -11.64 8.96
C PRO A 18 2.78 -11.92 9.60
N GLN A 19 1.94 -10.88 9.67
CA GLN A 19 0.55 -11.02 10.11
C GLN A 19 -0.24 -11.92 9.14
N ASP A 20 0.06 -11.81 7.85
CA ASP A 20 -0.38 -12.76 6.83
C ASP A 20 0.65 -13.89 6.69
N ARG A 21 0.31 -15.09 7.15
CA ARG A 21 1.19 -16.27 7.07
C ARG A 21 1.45 -16.72 5.63
N ALA A 22 0.64 -16.29 4.67
CA ALA A 22 0.81 -16.57 3.25
C ALA A 22 1.58 -15.46 2.51
N LEU A 23 2.15 -14.47 3.21
CA LEU A 23 2.90 -13.37 2.61
C LEU A 23 4.03 -13.90 1.72
N LYS A 24 3.85 -13.74 0.41
CA LYS A 24 4.84 -14.09 -0.62
C LYS A 24 4.88 -13.03 -1.71
N PHE A 25 6.08 -12.65 -2.13
CA PHE A 25 6.27 -11.79 -3.29
C PHE A 25 6.28 -12.62 -4.57
N THR A 26 5.34 -12.32 -5.47
CA THR A 26 5.15 -13.04 -6.74
C THR A 26 5.53 -12.19 -7.96
N GLY A 27 6.35 -11.14 -7.78
CA GLY A 27 6.82 -10.29 -8.88
C GLY A 27 5.91 -9.13 -9.25
N SER A 28 4.78 -8.96 -8.55
CA SER A 28 3.86 -7.82 -8.71
C SER A 28 3.58 -7.15 -7.38
N ARG A 29 3.15 -5.88 -7.41
CA ARG A 29 2.77 -5.11 -6.22
C ARG A 29 3.89 -5.02 -5.18
N VAL A 30 5.12 -4.78 -5.65
CA VAL A 30 6.34 -4.82 -4.83
C VAL A 30 6.27 -3.86 -3.64
N GLU A 31 5.70 -2.66 -3.81
CA GLU A 31 5.56 -1.71 -2.72
C GLU A 31 4.63 -2.20 -1.61
N ALA A 32 3.52 -2.87 -1.97
CA ALA A 32 2.59 -3.43 -0.99
C ALA A 32 3.23 -4.59 -0.21
N PHE A 33 3.98 -5.45 -0.93
CA PHE A 33 4.76 -6.51 -0.30
C PHE A 33 5.80 -5.94 0.68
N LEU A 34 6.61 -4.97 0.24
CA LEU A 34 7.63 -4.33 1.06
C LEU A 34 7.03 -3.67 2.31
N ARG A 35 5.90 -2.96 2.18
CA ARG A 35 5.19 -2.38 3.32
C ARG A 35 4.77 -3.42 4.36
N GLN A 36 4.19 -4.55 3.93
CA GLN A 36 3.76 -5.61 4.84
C GLN A 36 4.94 -6.32 5.50
N TYR A 37 6.02 -6.53 4.75
CA TYR A 37 7.25 -7.12 5.26
C TYR A 37 7.94 -6.22 6.30
N GLU A 38 8.08 -4.92 6.01
CA GLU A 38 8.64 -3.94 6.93
C GLU A 38 7.81 -3.80 8.20
N LEU A 39 6.48 -3.80 8.08
CA LEU A 39 5.59 -3.78 9.24
C LEU A 39 5.83 -5.00 10.14
N ALA A 40 5.91 -6.20 9.57
CA ALA A 40 6.21 -7.42 10.32
C ALA A 40 7.57 -7.34 11.02
N ALA A 41 8.60 -6.93 10.29
CA ALA A 41 9.96 -6.78 10.82
C ALA A 41 10.00 -5.78 11.98
N ASN A 42 9.34 -4.64 11.84
CA ASN A 42 9.31 -3.61 12.88
C ASN A 42 8.53 -4.07 14.12
N LEU A 43 7.44 -4.83 13.96
CA LEU A 43 6.68 -5.40 15.08
C LEU A 43 7.49 -6.45 15.85
N ASP A 44 8.30 -7.24 15.15
CA ASP A 44 9.17 -8.25 15.77
C ASP A 44 10.48 -7.65 16.32
N GLY A 45 10.78 -6.38 16.01
CA GLY A 45 12.03 -5.72 16.41
C GLY A 45 13.25 -6.16 15.60
N ALA A 46 13.05 -6.58 14.35
CA ALA A 46 14.11 -7.02 13.45
C ALA A 46 14.92 -5.84 12.89
N SER A 47 16.23 -6.01 12.84
CA SER A 47 17.17 -5.04 12.25
C SER A 47 17.07 -5.01 10.72
N ASP A 48 17.68 -4.00 10.10
CA ASP A 48 17.74 -3.94 8.63
C ASP A 48 18.57 -5.09 8.04
N GLU A 49 19.59 -5.56 8.73
CA GLU A 49 20.33 -6.76 8.33
C GLU A 49 19.44 -8.01 8.41
N ASP A 50 18.65 -8.16 9.47
CA ASP A 50 17.68 -9.25 9.60
C ASP A 50 16.66 -9.23 8.45
N LYS A 51 16.20 -8.04 8.03
CA LYS A 51 15.29 -7.85 6.90
C LYS A 51 15.92 -8.34 5.60
N VAL A 52 17.18 -8.01 5.34
CA VAL A 52 17.87 -8.46 4.12
C VAL A 52 18.03 -9.98 4.13
N LEU A 53 18.52 -10.55 5.24
CA LEU A 53 18.81 -11.99 5.31
C LEU A 53 17.56 -12.87 5.23
N GLN A 54 16.41 -12.38 5.72
CA GLN A 54 15.19 -13.17 5.75
C GLN A 54 14.30 -12.97 4.53
N ILE A 55 14.48 -11.91 3.73
CA ILE A 55 13.61 -11.64 2.58
C ILE A 55 13.48 -12.82 1.61
N PRO A 56 14.51 -13.67 1.33
CA PRO A 56 14.37 -14.80 0.41
C PRO A 56 13.30 -15.80 0.83
N SER A 57 13.07 -15.95 2.15
CA SER A 57 12.01 -16.81 2.68
C SER A 57 10.59 -16.32 2.34
N PHE A 58 10.46 -15.08 1.87
CA PHE A 58 9.20 -14.43 1.49
C PHE A 58 9.05 -14.29 -0.02
N LEU A 59 9.96 -14.82 -0.82
CA LEU A 59 9.89 -14.79 -2.28
C LEU A 59 9.15 -16.04 -2.80
N GLY A 60 8.31 -15.85 -3.82
CA GLY A 60 7.35 -16.84 -4.31
C GLY A 60 7.85 -17.74 -5.44
N SER A 61 8.99 -17.41 -6.07
CA SER A 61 9.62 -18.24 -7.11
C SER A 61 11.14 -18.16 -7.04
N GLU A 62 11.82 -19.17 -7.59
CA GLU A 62 13.29 -19.22 -7.69
C GLU A 62 13.82 -18.04 -8.52
N ASP A 63 13.20 -17.72 -9.66
CA ASP A 63 13.59 -16.57 -10.49
C ASP A 63 13.61 -15.23 -9.73
N ILE A 64 12.68 -15.05 -8.78
CA ILE A 64 12.63 -13.84 -7.95
C ILE A 64 13.73 -13.88 -6.88
N GLN A 65 14.03 -15.06 -6.33
CA GLN A 65 15.12 -15.25 -5.38
C GLN A 65 16.47 -14.95 -6.03
N ASP A 66 16.75 -15.54 -7.18
CA ASP A 66 17.98 -15.30 -7.95
C ASP A 66 18.15 -13.81 -8.27
N ALA A 67 17.08 -13.18 -8.77
CA ALA A 67 17.10 -11.75 -9.04
C ALA A 67 17.36 -10.88 -7.80
N VAL A 68 16.93 -11.29 -6.61
CA VAL A 68 17.20 -10.60 -5.34
C VAL A 68 18.62 -10.88 -4.85
N TRP A 69 19.14 -12.10 -5.02
CA TRP A 69 20.53 -12.43 -4.66
C TRP A 69 21.56 -11.66 -5.49
N ASP A 70 21.25 -11.38 -6.75
CA ASP A 70 22.10 -10.58 -7.64
C ASP A 70 22.08 -9.07 -7.32
N MET A 71 21.20 -8.62 -6.42
CA MET A 71 21.11 -7.21 -6.05
C MET A 71 22.22 -6.80 -5.08
N SER A 72 22.90 -5.70 -5.36
CA SER A 72 23.99 -5.20 -4.50
C SER A 72 23.52 -4.85 -3.09
N GLY A 73 22.25 -4.48 -2.90
CA GLY A 73 21.66 -4.29 -1.59
C GLY A 73 21.63 -5.56 -0.73
N TYR A 74 21.46 -6.73 -1.36
CA TYR A 74 21.51 -8.01 -0.65
C TYR A 74 22.95 -8.34 -0.22
N THR A 75 23.91 -8.24 -1.14
CA THR A 75 25.34 -8.49 -0.87
C THR A 75 25.92 -7.54 0.17
N SER A 76 25.55 -6.27 0.13
CA SER A 76 26.00 -5.26 1.10
C SER A 76 25.20 -5.27 2.41
N LYS A 77 24.18 -6.13 2.52
CA LYS A 77 23.25 -6.17 3.66
C LYS A 77 22.57 -4.82 3.95
N SER A 78 22.39 -4.00 2.91
CA SER A 78 21.75 -2.70 2.96
C SER A 78 20.28 -2.85 2.59
N TRP A 79 19.40 -2.81 3.60
CA TRP A 79 17.94 -2.85 3.37
C TRP A 79 17.47 -1.72 2.46
N THR A 80 17.98 -0.50 2.68
CA THR A 80 17.64 0.69 1.87
C THR A 80 17.98 0.47 0.39
N THR A 81 19.21 0.04 0.09
CA THR A 81 19.64 -0.22 -1.29
C THR A 81 18.86 -1.36 -1.92
N LEU A 82 18.60 -2.44 -1.17
CA LEU A 82 17.84 -3.57 -1.66
C LEU A 82 16.41 -3.15 -2.04
N LYS A 83 15.75 -2.40 -1.15
CA LYS A 83 14.40 -1.86 -1.37
C LYS A 83 14.31 -1.04 -2.65
N GLU A 84 15.25 -0.11 -2.85
CA GLU A 84 15.31 0.71 -4.07
C GLU A 84 15.46 -0.15 -5.33
N GLN A 85 16.31 -1.18 -5.30
CA GLN A 85 16.53 -2.08 -6.43
C GLN A 85 15.28 -2.94 -6.73
N MET A 86 14.61 -3.43 -5.68
CA MET A 86 13.34 -4.16 -5.84
C MET A 86 12.25 -3.27 -6.45
N ILE A 87 12.10 -2.04 -5.97
CA ILE A 87 11.14 -1.06 -6.53
C ILE A 87 11.51 -0.71 -7.96
N LYS A 88 12.80 -0.48 -8.26
CA LYS A 88 13.24 -0.19 -9.63
C LYS A 88 12.93 -1.32 -10.60
N ARG A 89 13.09 -2.58 -10.18
CA ARG A 89 12.87 -3.76 -11.02
C ARG A 89 11.39 -4.12 -11.18
N TRP A 90 10.60 -4.04 -10.11
CA TRP A 90 9.22 -4.55 -10.09
C TRP A 90 8.14 -3.49 -9.83
N GLY A 91 8.53 -2.26 -9.46
CA GLY A 91 7.60 -1.15 -9.17
C GLY A 91 6.98 -0.54 -10.41
N GLN A 92 7.56 -0.76 -11.60
CA GLN A 92 6.96 -0.32 -12.86
C GLN A 92 5.73 -1.16 -13.26
N VAL A 93 5.52 -2.32 -12.62
CA VAL A 93 4.36 -3.21 -12.86
C VAL A 93 3.20 -2.89 -11.90
N ASP A 94 3.29 -1.83 -11.11
CA ASP A 94 2.13 -1.24 -10.44
C ASP A 94 1.26 -0.52 -11.48
N VAL A 95 0.57 -1.30 -12.31
CA VAL A 95 -0.54 -0.81 -13.13
C VAL A 95 -1.53 -0.21 -12.14
N VAL A 96 -1.58 1.12 -12.11
CA VAL A 96 -2.53 1.87 -11.29
C VAL A 96 -3.93 1.41 -11.68
N ARG A 97 -4.51 0.52 -10.88
CA ARG A 97 -5.80 -0.12 -11.18
C ARG A 97 -6.93 0.90 -11.11
N TYR A 98 -6.80 1.86 -10.20
CA TYR A 98 -7.71 3.00 -10.06
C TYR A 98 -6.92 4.24 -9.66
N THR A 99 -7.37 5.38 -10.16
CA THR A 99 -6.85 6.74 -9.97
C THR A 99 -7.93 7.62 -9.33
N VAL A 100 -7.56 8.84 -8.95
CA VAL A 100 -8.54 9.88 -8.57
C VAL A 100 -9.51 10.18 -9.73
N ALA A 101 -9.07 10.07 -10.98
CA ALA A 101 -9.92 10.27 -12.16
C ALA A 101 -11.03 9.21 -12.25
N ASP A 102 -10.83 8.01 -11.70
CA ASP A 102 -11.89 6.98 -11.63
C ASP A 102 -12.99 7.35 -10.61
N LEU A 103 -12.63 8.02 -9.51
CA LEU A 103 -13.63 8.60 -8.59
C LEU A 103 -14.42 9.73 -9.24
N GLN A 104 -13.75 10.59 -10.01
CA GLN A 104 -14.39 11.68 -10.77
C GLN A 104 -15.32 11.11 -11.86
N SER A 105 -14.84 10.13 -12.62
CA SER A 105 -15.63 9.44 -13.65
C SER A 105 -16.85 8.75 -13.04
N LEU A 106 -16.72 8.13 -11.85
CA LEU A 106 -17.85 7.56 -11.13
C LEU A 106 -18.86 8.65 -10.77
N LYS A 107 -18.43 9.76 -10.17
CA LYS A 107 -19.30 10.90 -9.83
C LYS A 107 -20.06 11.41 -11.06
N ASP A 108 -19.34 11.65 -12.16
CA ASP A 108 -19.91 12.22 -13.38
C ASP A 108 -20.91 11.26 -14.04
N ALA A 109 -20.62 9.95 -14.06
CA ALA A 109 -21.55 8.93 -14.54
C ALA A 109 -22.86 8.93 -13.75
N TRP A 110 -22.80 9.09 -12.42
CA TRP A 110 -24.00 9.16 -11.58
C TRP A 110 -24.76 10.48 -11.72
N ILE A 111 -24.07 11.60 -11.95
CA ILE A 111 -24.71 12.88 -12.29
C ILE A 111 -25.47 12.76 -13.62
N ALA A 112 -24.84 12.16 -14.64
CA ALA A 112 -25.45 11.94 -15.94
C ALA A 112 -26.69 11.01 -15.88
N LYS A 113 -26.72 10.08 -14.93
CA LYS A 113 -27.89 9.21 -14.66
C LYS A 113 -29.06 9.93 -13.97
N GLY A 114 -28.91 11.21 -13.61
CA GLY A 114 -29.90 11.97 -12.84
C GLY A 114 -29.69 11.91 -11.32
N GLY A 115 -28.51 11.48 -10.87
CA GLY A 115 -28.13 11.36 -9.46
C GLY A 115 -28.54 10.03 -8.83
N ILE A 116 -28.32 9.94 -7.52
CA ILE A 116 -28.72 8.79 -6.70
C ILE A 116 -30.11 9.09 -6.13
N THR A 117 -31.13 8.45 -6.66
CA THR A 117 -32.54 8.73 -6.28
C THR A 117 -33.20 7.56 -5.55
N THR A 118 -32.65 6.36 -5.64
CA THR A 118 -33.15 5.15 -4.96
C THR A 118 -32.14 4.57 -3.97
N LEU A 119 -32.62 3.74 -3.04
CA LEU A 119 -31.75 2.99 -2.12
C LEU A 119 -30.83 2.02 -2.85
N GLU A 120 -31.30 1.44 -3.95
CA GLU A 120 -30.53 0.49 -4.75
C GLU A 120 -29.40 1.20 -5.50
N ASP A 121 -29.67 2.39 -6.05
CA ASP A 121 -28.66 3.27 -6.62
C ASP A 121 -27.59 3.65 -5.60
N TYR A 122 -27.99 3.98 -4.37
CA TYR A 122 -27.05 4.31 -3.30
C TYR A 122 -26.13 3.13 -2.96
N ARG A 123 -26.69 1.92 -2.86
CA ARG A 123 -25.91 0.70 -2.58
C ARG A 123 -24.90 0.42 -3.69
N LEU A 124 -25.31 0.56 -4.95
CA LEU A 124 -24.45 0.32 -6.10
C LEU A 124 -23.31 1.36 -6.18
N PHE A 125 -23.65 2.65 -6.06
CA PHE A 125 -22.67 3.73 -5.98
C PHE A 125 -21.66 3.48 -4.87
N LYS A 126 -22.14 3.22 -3.64
CA LYS A 126 -21.30 3.02 -2.46
C LYS A 126 -20.38 1.81 -2.61
N SER A 127 -20.87 0.72 -3.21
CA SER A 127 -20.05 -0.47 -3.47
C SER A 127 -18.86 -0.15 -4.38
N ILE A 128 -19.11 0.51 -5.52
CA ILE A 128 -18.06 0.85 -6.50
C ILE A 128 -17.11 1.91 -5.92
N PHE A 129 -17.66 2.95 -5.27
CA PHE A 129 -16.89 3.99 -4.59
C PHE A 129 -15.96 3.40 -3.53
N ASN A 130 -16.45 2.49 -2.68
CA ASN A 130 -15.63 1.85 -1.65
C ASN A 130 -14.49 1.01 -2.23
N VAL A 131 -14.71 0.33 -3.36
CA VAL A 131 -13.66 -0.45 -4.04
C VAL A 131 -12.54 0.48 -4.52
N ILE A 132 -12.91 1.56 -5.21
CA ILE A 132 -11.95 2.55 -5.72
C ILE A 132 -11.23 3.26 -4.57
N LEU A 133 -11.96 3.73 -3.56
CA LEU A 133 -11.40 4.44 -2.41
C LEU A 133 -10.47 3.54 -1.57
N SER A 134 -10.87 2.29 -1.31
CA SER A 134 -10.05 1.33 -0.57
C SER A 134 -8.75 1.01 -1.29
N TYR A 135 -8.77 0.97 -2.64
CA TYR A 135 -7.58 0.87 -3.45
C TYR A 135 -6.70 2.11 -3.23
N LEU A 136 -7.21 3.30 -3.48
CA LEU A 136 -6.43 4.54 -3.45
C LEU A 136 -5.78 4.81 -2.08
N ILE A 137 -6.50 4.59 -0.98
CA ILE A 137 -5.96 4.73 0.39
C ILE A 137 -4.86 3.69 0.65
N ARG A 138 -5.09 2.43 0.28
CA ARG A 138 -4.15 1.32 0.53
C ARG A 138 -2.81 1.51 -0.21
N TYR A 139 -2.81 2.21 -1.33
CA TYR A 139 -1.61 2.50 -2.12
C TYR A 139 -1.10 3.93 -1.98
N GLN A 140 -1.65 4.74 -1.06
CA GLN A 140 -1.23 6.13 -0.83
C GLN A 140 -1.33 7.02 -2.09
N HIS A 141 -2.23 6.67 -3.02
CA HIS A 141 -2.57 7.53 -4.16
C HIS A 141 -3.56 8.66 -3.76
N LEU A 142 -4.06 8.62 -2.53
CA LEU A 142 -4.84 9.65 -1.86
C LEU A 142 -4.44 9.65 -0.37
N SER A 143 -4.03 10.81 0.14
CA SER A 143 -3.89 11.01 1.58
C SER A 143 -5.26 11.30 2.22
N SER A 144 -5.38 11.12 3.54
CA SER A 144 -6.60 11.52 4.27
C SER A 144 -6.84 13.04 4.20
N GLU A 145 -5.80 13.83 3.92
CA GLU A 145 -5.88 15.28 3.76
C GLU A 145 -6.50 15.64 2.40
N ASP A 146 -6.19 14.89 1.33
CA ASP A 146 -6.81 15.06 0.01
C ASP A 146 -8.32 14.80 0.04
N LEU A 147 -8.77 13.84 0.84
CA LEU A 147 -10.20 13.56 1.07
C LEU A 147 -10.91 14.69 1.82
N SER A 148 -10.19 15.48 2.62
CA SER A 148 -10.74 16.63 3.37
C SER A 148 -11.09 17.79 2.44
N VAL A 149 -10.34 17.95 1.35
CA VAL A 149 -10.55 19.01 0.36
C VAL A 149 -11.76 18.69 -0.53
N ASP A 150 -11.96 17.41 -0.87
CA ASP A 150 -13.11 16.95 -1.67
C ASP A 150 -14.43 16.85 -0.87
N TYR A 151 -14.37 16.55 0.44
CA TYR A 151 -15.57 16.58 1.29
C TYR A 151 -16.18 17.99 1.40
N PHE A 152 -15.36 19.03 1.22
CA PHE A 152 -15.82 20.42 1.19
C PHE A 152 -16.62 20.74 -0.09
N PHE A 153 -16.32 20.09 -1.21
CA PHE A 153 -17.03 20.30 -2.48
C PHE A 153 -18.39 19.60 -2.55
N LEU A 154 -18.64 18.57 -1.74
CA LEU A 154 -19.95 17.90 -1.66
C LEU A 154 -21.02 18.72 -0.91
N ARG A 155 -20.65 19.83 -0.23
CA ARG A 155 -21.60 20.65 0.55
C ARG A 155 -22.03 21.95 -0.13
N SER A 156 -21.43 22.34 -1.25
CA SER A 156 -21.72 23.62 -1.89
C SER A 156 -22.63 23.47 -3.11
N ARG A 157 -23.92 23.15 -2.86
CA ARG A 157 -25.01 23.54 -3.76
C ARG A 157 -25.89 24.59 -3.08
N PRO A 158 -25.91 25.86 -3.54
CA PRO A 158 -26.99 26.77 -3.22
C PRO A 158 -28.17 26.40 -4.11
N GLY A 159 -29.12 25.65 -3.57
CA GLY A 159 -30.36 25.28 -4.28
C GLY A 159 -31.51 24.89 -3.36
N PHE A 160 -31.36 25.08 -2.06
CA PHE A 160 -32.39 24.77 -1.07
C PHE A 160 -32.80 26.08 -0.38
N ASN A 161 -33.57 26.90 -1.09
CA ASN A 161 -34.48 27.86 -0.48
C ASN A 161 -35.75 27.96 -1.33
N SER A 162 -36.76 27.22 -0.86
CA SER A 162 -38.19 27.50 -0.95
C SER A 162 -38.77 27.95 -2.30
N ALA A 163 -39.27 26.97 -3.07
CA ALA A 163 -40.48 27.17 -3.85
C ALA A 163 -41.71 26.96 -2.95
N SER A 164 -42.22 28.05 -2.39
CA SER A 164 -43.61 28.27 -1.97
C SER A 164 -43.77 29.78 -1.84
N SER A 165 -44.51 30.45 -2.71
CA SER A 165 -45.96 30.29 -2.78
C SER A 165 -46.48 30.64 -4.17
N ARG A 166 -47.48 29.87 -4.60
CA ARG A 166 -48.29 30.12 -5.78
C ARG A 166 -49.69 30.48 -5.26
N THR A 167 -50.08 31.75 -5.42
CA THR A 167 -51.41 32.27 -5.79
C THR A 167 -51.34 33.79 -5.77
#